data_AF-A0A7V9Z0P4-F1
#
_entry.id   AF-A0A7V9Z0P4-F1
#
_cell.length_a   1.000
_cell.length_b   1.000
_cell.length_c   1.000
_cell.angle_alpha   90.00
_cell.angle_beta   90.00
_cell.angle_gamma   90.00
#
_symmetry.space_group_name_H-M   'P 1'
#
loop_
_entity.id
_entity.type
_entity.pdbx_description
1 polymer ?
#
loop_
_entity_poly.entity_id
_entity_poly.type
_entity_poly.pdbx_seq_one_letter_code
_entity_poly.pdbx_strand_id
1 'polypeptide(L)' 'MDLFFFFNVIKNIISSFFQNGIWVVGFFYLLNKTFASKQLLQLSKVVTIVALAFLFLHAVFVSI' A
#
# COMPACT_ATOMS: atom_id res chain seq x y z
N MET A 1 26.55 10.00 6.10
CA MET A 1 25.09 10.14 6.12
C MET A 1 24.62 9.82 7.52
N ASP A 2 24.13 10.82 8.24
CA ASP A 2 23.74 10.67 9.64
C ASP A 2 22.55 9.73 9.80
N LEU A 3 22.55 8.97 10.90
CA LEU A 3 21.49 8.02 11.27
C LEU A 3 20.10 8.70 11.31
N PHE A 4 20.07 10.00 11.61
CA PHE A 4 18.90 10.86 11.55
C PHE A 4 18.32 11.01 10.14
N PHE A 5 19.17 11.14 9.12
CA PHE A 5 18.73 11.27 7.72
C PHE A 5 18.06 9.96 7.25
N PHE A 6 18.69 8.82 7.52
CA PHE A 6 18.13 7.51 7.18
C PHE A 6 16.78 7.26 7.87
N PHE A 7 16.68 7.61 9.16
CA PHE A 7 15.42 7.51 9.91
C PHE A 7 14.33 8.40 9.31
N ASN A 8 14.66 9.63 8.92
CA ASN A 8 13.70 10.55 8.32
C ASN A 8 13.19 10.06 6.95
N VAL A 9 14.08 9.54 6.10
CA VAL A 9 13.73 8.96 4.81
C VAL A 9 12.80 7.75 4.99
N ILE A 10 13.13 6.82 5.88
CA ILE A 10 12.27 5.66 6.18
C ILE A 10 10.89 6.11 6.67
N LYS A 11 10.85 7.05 7.61
CA LYS A 11 9.59 7.57 8.15
C LYS A 11 8.73 8.19 7.04
N ASN A 12 9.33 8.92 6.12
CA ASN A 12 8.62 9.58 5.03
C ASN A 12 8.06 8.56 4.03
N ILE A 13 8.84 7.53 3.67
CA ILE A 13 8.40 6.41 2.83
C ILE A 13 7.21 5.70 3.46
N ILE A 14 7.33 5.32 4.74
CA ILE A 14 6.26 4.63 5.48
C ILE A 14 5.01 5.51 5.55
N SER A 15 5.15 6.80 5.88
CA SER A 15 4.01 7.72 5.97
C SER A 15 3.29 7.86 4.63
N SER A 16 4.01 8.12 3.54
CA SER A 16 3.46 8.28 2.20
C SER A 16 2.79 6.98 1.69
N PHE A 17 3.42 5.84 1.98
CA PHE A 17 2.88 4.52 1.65
C PHE A 17 1.57 4.24 2.37
N PHE A 18 1.53 4.37 3.70
CA PHE A 18 0.33 4.06 4.47
C PHE A 18 -0.81 5.07 4.26
N GLN A 19 -0.49 6.34 3.98
CA GLN A 19 -1.49 7.36 3.68
C GLN A 19 -2.40 6.97 2.51
N ASN A 20 -1.84 6.31 1.48
CA ASN A 20 -2.61 5.85 0.32
C ASN A 20 -2.96 4.35 0.41
N GLY A 21 -2.07 3.54 0.98
CA GLY A 21 -2.22 2.09 1.10
C GLY A 21 -3.38 1.67 1.99
N ILE A 22 -3.69 2.44 3.06
CA ILE A 22 -4.82 2.14 3.95
C ILE A 22 -6.15 2.16 3.18
N TRP A 23 -6.31 3.07 2.22
CA TRP A 23 -7.52 3.19 1.41
C TRP A 23 -7.67 2.03 0.44
N VAL A 24 -6.56 1.58 -0.18
CA VAL A 24 -6.57 0.41 -1.08
C VAL A 24 -6.99 -0.84 -0.32
N VAL A 25 -6.39 -1.09 0.85
CA VAL A 25 -6.73 -2.25 1.68
C VAL A 25 -8.18 -2.15 2.18
N GLY A 26 -8.60 -0.97 2.63
CA GLY A 26 -9.98 -0.72 3.07
C GLY A 26 -11.01 -0.94 1.98
N PHE A 27 -10.76 -0.45 0.77
CA PHE A 27 -11.62 -0.62 -0.39
C PHE A 27 -11.81 -2.11 -0.73
N PHE A 28 -10.70 -2.85 -0.88
CA PHE A 28 -10.77 -4.26 -1.23
C PHE A 28 -11.33 -5.13 -0.09
N TYR A 29 -11.09 -4.77 1.16
CA TYR A 29 -11.74 -5.42 2.30
C TYR A 29 -13.27 -5.27 2.24
N LEU A 30 -13.78 -4.05 2.04
CA LEU A 30 -15.21 -3.80 1.91
C LEU A 30 -15.80 -4.48 0.67
N LEU A 31 -15.08 -4.44 -0.46
CA LEU A 31 -15.49 -5.08 -1.70
C LEU A 31 -15.68 -6.60 -1.50
N ASN A 32 -14.70 -7.27 -0.91
CA ASN A 32 -14.78 -8.71 -0.63
C ASN A 32 -15.85 -9.05 0.41
N LYS A 33 -16.07 -8.17 1.39
CA LYS A 33 -17.12 -8.37 2.40
C LYS A 33 -18.53 -8.22 1.81
N THR A 34 -18.70 -7.30 0.87
CA THR A 34 -19.99 -7.03 0.20
C THR A 34 -20.32 -8.14 -0.80
N PHE A 35 -19.31 -8.66 -1.49
CA PHE A 35 -19.48 -9.66 -2.53
C PHE A 35 -18.72 -10.93 -2.14
N ALA A 36 -19.42 -11.90 -1.55
CA ALA A 36 -18.87 -13.18 -1.10
C ALA A 36 -18.55 -14.16 -2.27
N SER A 37 -18.04 -13.65 -3.39
CA SER A 37 -17.63 -14.45 -4.54
C SER A 37 -16.19 -14.92 -4.38
N LYS A 38 -15.96 -16.23 -4.53
CA LYS A 38 -14.62 -16.83 -4.47
C LYS A 38 -13.67 -16.29 -5.55
N GLN A 39 -14.21 -16.00 -6.74
CA GLN A 39 -13.44 -15.41 -7.85
C GLN A 39 -13.02 -13.97 -7.53
N LEU A 40 -13.93 -13.19 -6.96
CA LEU A 40 -13.66 -11.80 -6.57
C LEU A 40 -12.61 -11.73 -5.47
N LEU A 41 -12.66 -12.65 -4.48
CA LEU A 41 -11.65 -12.73 -3.43
C LEU A 41 -10.24 -12.97 -4.00
N GLN A 42 -10.11 -13.91 -4.95
CA GLN A 42 -8.83 -14.20 -5.58
C GLN A 42 -8.30 -13.02 -6.40
N LEU A 43 -9.14 -12.42 -7.24
CA LEU A 43 -8.77 -11.25 -8.04
C LEU A 43 -8.43 -10.05 -7.15
N SER A 44 -9.26 -9.76 -6.15
CA SER A 44 -9.03 -8.70 -5.18
C SER A 44 -7.70 -8.86 -4.47
N LYS A 45 -7.33 -10.08 -4.04
CA LYS A 45 -6.06 -10.33 -3.39
C LYS A 45 -4.88 -10.01 -4.30
N VAL A 46 -4.93 -10.45 -5.55
CA VAL A 46 -3.88 -10.16 -6.55
C VAL A 46 -3.78 -8.66 -6.80
N VAL A 47 -4.90 -8.00 -7.08
CA VAL A 47 -4.93 -6.55 -7.35
C VAL A 47 -4.46 -5.74 -6.14
N THR A 48 -4.85 -6.14 -4.92
CA THR A 48 -4.37 -5.49 -3.69
C THR A 48 -2.86 -5.59 -3.57
N ILE A 49 -2.27 -6.76 -3.80
CA ILE A 49 -0.82 -6.96 -3.74
C ILE A 49 -0.10 -6.10 -4.79
N VAL A 50 -0.60 -6.10 -6.03
CA VAL A 50 -0.02 -5.30 -7.13
C VAL A 50 -0.12 -3.80 -6.82
N ALA A 51 -1.28 -3.33 -6.36
CA ALA A 51 -1.48 -1.93 -6.00
C ALA A 51 -0.58 -1.50 -4.84
N LEU A 52 -0.40 -2.35 -3.82
CA LEU A 52 0.53 -2.08 -2.72
C LEU A 52 1.99 -2.02 -3.22
N ALA A 53 2.40 -2.93 -4.11
CA ALA A 53 3.74 -2.87 -4.70
C ALA A 53 4.00 -1.56 -5.46
N PHE A 54 3.02 -1.10 -6.25
CA PHE A 54 3.08 0.19 -6.94
C PHE A 54 3.16 1.39 -5.97
N LEU A 55 2.31 1.40 -4.93
CA LEU A 55 2.33 2.44 -3.91
C LEU A 55 3.66 2.49 -3.16
N PHE A 56 4.26 1.33 -2.90
CA PHE A 56 5.56 1.25 -2.25
C PHE A 56 6.66 1.84 -3.14
N LEU A 57 6.70 1.46 -4.42
CA LEU A 57 7.65 2.05 -5.38
C LEU A 57 7.48 3.57 -5.48
N HIS A 58 6.25 4.05 -5.60
CA HIS A 58 5.96 5.48 -5.61
C HIS A 58 6.46 6.19 -4.34
N ALA A 59 6.21 5.62 -3.15
CA ALA A 59 6.67 6.20 -1.89
C ALA A 59 8.20 6.28 -1.79
N VAL A 60 8.91 5.29 -2.34
CA VAL A 60 10.38 5.28 -2.45
C VAL A 60 10.86 6.39 -3.39
N PHE A 61 10.28 6.52 -4.59
CA PHE A 61 10.66 7.55 -5.56
C PHE A 61 10.40 8.98 -5.07
N VAL A 62 9.34 9.20 -4.31
CA VAL A 62 9.00 10.54 -3.77
C VAL A 62 9.89 10.94 -2.58
N SER A 63 10.45 9.97 -1.85
CA SER A 63 11.24 10.24 -0.65
C SER A 63 12.76 10.27 -0.87
N ILE A 64 13.24 9.85 -2.05
CA ILE A 64 14.64 9.95 -2.49
C ILE A 64 14.85 11.28 -3.21
#